data_AF-A0AAV0I5N5-F1
#
_entry.id   AF-A0AAV0I5N5-F1
#
_cell.length_a   1.000
_cell.length_b   1.000
_cell.length_c   1.000
_cell.angle_alpha   90.00
_cell.angle_beta   90.00
_cell.angle_gamma   90.00
#
_symmetry.space_group_name_H-M   'P 1'
#
loop_
_entity.id
_entity.type
_entity.pdbx_description
1 polymer ?
#
loop_
_entity_poly.entity_id
_entity_poly.type
_entity_poly.pdbx_seq_one_letter_code
_entity_poly.pdbx_strand_id
1 'polypeptide(L)'
;MVALSRLSAPRSPSYLLPSLLALALFTLLFLYKVDDFVTSTKTMAGHNLEPTPWHIFPAKSFDDETRQSRAYKIIQCSYLSCPYFNRSIMKRPRFQTNKLAAQCPEFFSHIHRDLAPWVKSGITENQVMEAKNFAAFRIVIFQGRLYLDPYYACFQSRMMVTIWGFIQLLRKYPGMVPDVDLMFDCMDKPILNRTERQSNPVPLFRYCTTREHFDIPFPDWSFWGWSEINIKPWSEEFPDIKKGSQAKRWAAKQPRAFWKGNPDVVSPVRLELLQCNDSRKWGAQIMRQDWVQEAREGFEASKLSNQCTYR
;
A
#
# COMPACT_ATOMS: atom_id res chain seq x y z
N MET A 1 53.04 23.24 76.46
CA MET A 1 51.66 22.81 76.09
C MET A 1 51.69 22.35 74.64
N VAL A 2 51.60 21.05 74.42
CA VAL A 2 51.58 20.45 73.07
C VAL A 2 50.14 20.52 72.55
N ALA A 3 49.93 21.20 71.42
CA ALA A 3 48.65 21.25 70.75
C ALA A 3 48.38 19.92 70.03
N LEU A 4 47.26 19.27 70.36
CA LEU A 4 46.76 18.09 69.65
C LEU A 4 46.28 18.49 68.25
N SER A 5 47.01 18.04 67.22
CA SER A 5 46.58 18.09 65.83
C SER A 5 45.35 17.19 65.64
N ARG A 6 44.18 17.80 65.37
CA ARG A 6 42.97 17.07 64.97
C ARG A 6 43.22 16.40 63.60
N LEU A 7 43.34 15.08 63.58
CA LEU A 7 43.25 14.28 62.35
C LEU A 7 41.84 14.47 61.78
N SER A 8 41.76 15.08 60.60
CA SER A 8 40.52 15.17 59.83
C SER A 8 40.21 13.79 59.26
N ALA A 9 38.98 13.32 59.48
CA ALA A 9 38.51 12.06 58.91
C ALA A 9 38.57 12.10 57.37
N PRO A 10 38.96 11.00 56.69
CA PRO A 10 39.02 10.97 55.24
C PRO A 10 37.62 11.24 54.66
N ARG A 11 37.48 12.29 53.83
CA ARG A 11 36.25 12.57 53.09
C ARG A 11 35.97 11.39 52.17
N SER A 12 34.84 10.72 52.36
CA SER A 12 34.36 9.68 51.46
C SER A 12 34.26 10.24 50.03
N PRO A 13 34.70 9.51 48.99
CA PRO A 13 34.59 9.97 47.61
C PRO A 13 33.12 10.24 47.27
N SER A 14 32.83 11.41 46.70
CA SER A 14 31.47 11.71 46.21
C SER A 14 31.26 10.98 44.88
N TYR A 15 30.54 9.86 44.91
CA TYR A 15 30.17 9.10 43.72
C TYR A 15 29.00 9.73 42.94
N LEU A 16 28.42 10.83 43.43
CA LEU A 16 27.26 11.48 42.80
C LEU A 16 27.56 11.95 41.39
N LEU A 17 28.66 12.68 41.18
CA LEU A 17 29.03 13.20 39.85
C LEU A 17 29.36 12.06 38.86
N PRO A 18 30.21 11.06 39.20
CA PRO A 18 30.41 9.89 38.35
C PRO A 18 29.12 9.12 38.05
N SER A 19 28.21 8.99 39.02
CA SER A 19 26.94 8.28 38.84
C SER A 19 25.98 9.04 37.91
N LEU A 20 25.91 10.37 38.04
CA LEU A 20 25.12 11.23 37.16
C LEU A 20 25.68 11.22 35.72
N LEU A 21 27.01 11.27 35.56
CA LEU A 21 27.65 11.16 34.26
C LEU A 21 27.42 9.79 33.62
N ALA A 22 27.53 8.71 34.41
CA ALA A 22 27.21 7.36 33.94
C ALA A 22 25.75 7.26 33.49
N LEU A 23 24.80 7.77 34.30
CA LEU A 23 23.37 7.78 33.96
C LEU A 23 23.08 8.59 32.69
N ALA A 24 23.72 9.75 32.53
CA ALA A 24 23.62 10.58 31.32
C ALA A 24 24.17 9.85 30.09
N LEU A 25 25.30 9.15 30.22
CA LEU A 25 25.88 8.37 29.12
C LEU A 25 24.98 7.19 28.74
N PHE A 26 24.44 6.47 29.72
CA PHE A 26 23.51 5.36 29.50
C PHE A 26 22.23 5.83 28.82
N THR A 27 21.66 6.96 29.26
CA THR A 27 20.47 7.53 28.64
C THR A 27 20.75 8.00 27.22
N LEU A 28 21.89 8.64 26.95
CA LEU A 28 22.28 9.02 25.60
C LEU A 28 22.44 7.80 24.68
N LEU A 29 23.12 6.75 25.16
CA LEU A 29 23.31 5.51 24.42
C LEU A 29 21.97 4.82 24.14
N PHE A 30 21.06 4.80 25.12
CA PHE A 30 19.71 4.28 24.96
C PHE A 30 18.93 5.06 23.90
N LEU A 31 18.95 6.40 23.96
CA LEU A 31 18.28 7.24 22.97
C LEU A 31 18.86 7.04 21.56
N TYR A 32 20.19 6.93 21.44
CA TYR A 32 20.85 6.62 20.18
C TYR A 32 20.39 5.27 19.63
N LYS A 33 20.32 4.22 20.47
CA LYS A 33 19.86 2.89 20.06
C LYS A 33 18.39 2.87 19.66
N VAL A 34 17.55 3.61 20.38
CA VAL A 34 16.13 3.79 20.02
C VAL A 34 16.03 4.48 18.66
N ASP A 35 16.82 5.51 18.44
CA ASP A 35 16.80 6.26 17.18
C ASP A 35 17.32 5.45 15.98
N ASP A 36 18.43 4.72 16.16
CA ASP A 36 18.98 3.78 15.19
C ASP A 36 17.96 2.68 14.83
N PHE A 37 17.26 2.15 15.83
CA PHE A 37 16.18 1.20 15.62
C PHE A 37 15.02 1.81 14.83
N VAL A 38 14.55 3.00 15.22
CA VAL A 38 13.42 3.69 14.57
C VAL A 38 13.73 4.05 13.12
N THR A 39 14.96 4.47 12.84
CA THR A 39 15.41 4.83 11.49
C THR A 39 15.61 3.59 10.60
N SER A 40 16.04 2.45 11.16
CA SER A 40 16.20 1.19 10.42
C SER A 40 14.92 0.37 10.28
N THR A 41 13.91 0.59 11.12
CA THR A 41 12.66 -0.18 11.10
C THR A 41 11.78 0.18 9.91
N LYS A 42 11.74 -0.72 8.92
CA LYS A 42 10.84 -0.61 7.77
C LYS A 42 9.39 -0.71 8.21
N THR A 43 8.55 0.22 7.73
CA THR A 43 7.12 0.26 8.07
C THR A 43 6.25 0.29 6.82
N MET A 44 5.03 -0.25 6.93
CA MET A 44 4.02 -0.17 5.86
C MET A 44 3.60 1.27 5.51
N ALA A 45 3.83 2.21 6.43
CA ALA A 45 3.58 3.63 6.20
C ALA A 45 4.70 4.31 5.39
N GLY A 46 5.84 3.65 5.18
CA GLY A 46 6.95 4.16 4.38
C GLY A 46 7.85 5.20 5.07
N HIS A 47 7.89 5.25 6.41
CA HIS A 47 8.62 6.27 7.17
C HIS A 47 10.12 6.39 6.86
N ASN A 48 10.74 5.29 6.43
CA ASN A 48 12.18 5.16 6.20
C ASN A 48 12.46 4.42 4.87
N LEU A 49 11.52 4.50 3.93
CA LEU A 49 11.65 3.88 2.63
C LEU A 49 11.76 4.97 1.57
N GLU A 50 12.73 4.82 0.68
CA GLU A 50 12.86 5.67 -0.49
C GLU A 50 11.76 5.33 -1.52
N PRO A 51 11.33 6.29 -2.34
CA PRO A 51 10.47 6.02 -3.50
C PRO A 51 11.08 4.96 -4.42
N THR A 52 10.23 4.28 -5.18
CA THR A 52 10.70 3.34 -6.21
C THR A 52 11.60 4.05 -7.24
N PRO A 53 12.76 3.46 -7.64
CA PRO A 53 13.66 4.09 -8.59
C PRO A 53 13.05 4.35 -9.98
N TRP A 54 12.09 3.52 -10.39
CA TRP A 54 11.42 3.60 -11.70
C TRP A 54 10.21 4.53 -11.72
N HIS A 55 9.75 5.01 -10.57
CA HIS A 55 8.66 5.98 -10.49
C HIS A 55 8.89 6.90 -9.29
N ILE A 56 9.35 8.12 -9.58
CA ILE A 56 9.67 9.09 -8.55
C ILE A 56 8.38 9.83 -8.15
N PHE A 57 8.14 9.89 -6.84
CA PHE A 57 7.07 10.67 -6.24
C PHE A 57 7.58 11.33 -4.95
N PRO A 58 6.94 12.43 -4.51
CA PRO A 58 7.32 13.08 -3.26
C PRO A 58 7.24 12.10 -2.09
N ALA A 59 8.29 12.09 -1.27
CA ALA A 59 8.27 11.33 -0.03
C ALA A 59 7.10 11.81 0.86
N LYS A 60 6.50 10.88 1.58
CA LYS A 60 5.41 11.21 2.51
C LYS A 60 5.96 12.11 3.61
N SER A 61 5.38 13.29 3.78
CA SER A 61 5.66 14.13 4.94
C SER A 61 4.96 13.55 6.17
N PHE A 62 5.65 13.63 7.30
CA PHE A 62 5.12 13.21 8.61
C PHE A 62 5.17 14.38 9.58
N ASP A 63 5.03 15.60 9.05
CA ASP A 63 5.26 16.86 9.78
C ASP A 63 4.22 17.09 10.89
N ASP A 64 3.05 16.45 10.76
CA ASP A 64 1.99 16.44 11.77
C ASP A 64 2.34 15.60 13.01
N GLU A 65 3.42 14.79 12.98
CA GLU A 65 3.86 13.93 14.08
C GLU A 65 5.28 14.25 14.54
N THR A 66 5.46 14.41 15.85
CA THR A 66 6.80 14.53 16.42
C THR A 66 7.60 13.24 16.23
N ARG A 67 8.93 13.36 16.09
CA ARG A 67 9.85 12.21 15.98
C ARG A 67 9.64 11.21 17.13
N GLN A 68 9.38 11.71 18.34
CA GLN A 68 9.12 10.91 19.53
C GLN A 68 7.79 10.15 19.44
N SER A 69 6.72 10.79 18.96
CA SER A 69 5.43 10.13 18.74
C SER A 69 5.55 8.99 17.73
N ARG A 70 6.25 9.24 16.62
CA ARG A 70 6.53 8.22 15.61
C ARG A 70 7.37 7.07 16.16
N ALA A 71 8.44 7.38 16.89
CA ALA A 71 9.28 6.38 17.55
C ALA A 71 8.47 5.50 18.50
N TYR A 72 7.63 6.12 19.34
CA TYR A 72 6.75 5.41 20.25
C TYR A 72 5.79 4.48 19.51
N LYS A 73 5.13 4.95 18.44
CA LYS A 73 4.23 4.11 17.63
C LYS A 73 4.95 2.92 17.00
N ILE A 74 6.15 3.12 16.46
CA ILE A 74 6.94 2.03 15.87
C ILE A 74 7.29 0.99 16.93
N ILE A 75 7.79 1.41 18.09
CA ILE A 75 8.13 0.49 19.20
C ILE A 75 6.88 -0.24 19.69
N GLN A 76 5.78 0.49 19.86
CA GLN A 76 4.52 -0.05 20.32
C GLN A 76 4.01 -1.12 19.35
N CYS A 77 3.96 -0.83 18.05
CA CYS A 77 3.50 -1.78 17.03
C CYS A 77 4.43 -2.99 16.87
N SER A 78 5.75 -2.78 16.96
CA SER A 78 6.73 -3.85 16.76
C SER A 78 6.86 -4.80 17.94
N TYR A 79 6.75 -4.30 19.18
CA TYR A 79 7.03 -5.10 20.39
C TYR A 79 5.87 -5.17 21.38
N LEU A 80 5.11 -4.10 21.55
CA LEU A 80 4.11 -3.97 22.62
C LEU A 80 2.69 -4.34 22.19
N SER A 81 2.46 -4.51 20.89
CA SER A 81 1.13 -4.74 20.31
C SER A 81 0.86 -6.21 20.00
N CYS A 82 1.79 -7.13 20.27
CA CYS A 82 1.55 -8.56 20.10
C CYS A 82 0.43 -9.00 21.05
N PRO A 83 -0.79 -9.32 20.56
CA PRO A 83 -1.76 -10.00 21.39
C PRO A 83 -1.19 -11.39 21.65
N TYR A 84 -1.33 -11.90 22.88
CA TYR A 84 -1.25 -13.34 23.14
C TYR A 84 -2.37 -14.02 22.33
N PHE A 85 -2.10 -14.29 21.05
CA PHE A 85 -2.97 -15.13 20.25
C PHE A 85 -2.80 -16.53 20.79
N ASN A 86 -3.80 -16.97 21.55
CA ASN A 86 -3.91 -18.35 21.98
C ASN A 86 -3.78 -19.21 20.71
N ARG A 87 -2.72 -20.03 20.64
CA ARG A 87 -2.45 -20.96 19.53
C ARG A 87 -3.52 -22.05 19.55
N SER A 88 -4.78 -21.73 19.24
CA SER A 88 -5.61 -22.74 18.62
C SER A 88 -4.98 -22.94 17.25
N ILE A 89 -4.20 -24.02 17.10
CA ILE A 89 -3.86 -24.54 15.78
C ILE A 89 -5.19 -24.60 15.04
N MET A 90 -5.43 -23.69 14.09
CA MET A 90 -6.57 -23.81 13.21
C MET A 90 -6.35 -25.14 12.51
N LYS A 91 -7.09 -26.17 12.95
CA LYS A 91 -7.08 -27.47 12.28
C LYS A 91 -7.37 -27.13 10.82
N ARG A 92 -6.45 -27.48 9.91
CA ARG A 92 -6.70 -27.42 8.47
C ARG A 92 -8.10 -28.01 8.26
N PRO A 93 -9.09 -27.25 7.80
CA PRO A 93 -10.39 -27.83 7.51
C PRO A 93 -10.13 -28.97 6.53
N ARG A 94 -10.47 -30.20 6.93
CA ARG A 94 -10.34 -31.36 6.05
C ARG A 94 -11.36 -31.13 4.95
N PHE A 95 -10.89 -30.76 3.76
CA PHE A 95 -11.76 -30.43 2.65
C PHE A 95 -12.56 -31.68 2.27
N GLN A 96 -13.85 -31.69 2.60
CA GLN A 96 -14.80 -32.53 1.89
C GLN A 96 -15.06 -31.81 0.57
N THR A 97 -14.52 -32.36 -0.51
CA THR A 97 -14.84 -31.96 -1.87
C THR A 97 -16.29 -32.36 -2.18
N ASN A 98 -17.25 -31.66 -1.57
CA ASN A 98 -18.62 -31.70 -2.07
C ASN A 98 -18.63 -30.99 -3.43
N LYS A 99 -18.50 -31.82 -4.46
CA LYS A 99 -18.59 -31.46 -5.87
C LYS A 99 -19.93 -30.80 -6.16
N LEU A 100 -19.90 -29.49 -6.20
CA LEU A 100 -20.31 -28.69 -7.35
C LEU A 100 -19.34 -27.51 -7.32
N ALA A 101 -18.17 -27.68 -7.93
CA ALA A 101 -17.24 -26.58 -8.11
C ALA A 101 -17.98 -25.54 -8.94
N ALA A 102 -18.50 -24.49 -8.28
CA ALA A 102 -19.07 -23.35 -8.97
C ALA A 102 -18.01 -22.90 -9.97
N GLN A 103 -18.38 -22.93 -11.25
CA GLN A 103 -17.46 -22.59 -12.33
C GLN A 103 -16.94 -21.18 -12.08
N CYS A 104 -15.62 -21.00 -12.13
CA CYS A 104 -15.02 -19.68 -11.97
C CYS A 104 -15.68 -18.74 -13.00
N PRO A 105 -16.24 -17.59 -12.57
CA PRO A 105 -16.88 -16.67 -13.50
C PRO A 105 -15.97 -16.30 -14.67
N GLU A 106 -16.56 -16.14 -15.87
CA GLU A 106 -15.82 -15.93 -17.11
C GLU A 106 -14.89 -14.70 -17.06
N PHE A 107 -15.27 -13.65 -16.33
CA PHE A 107 -14.45 -12.45 -16.17
C PHE A 107 -13.13 -12.70 -15.41
N PHE A 108 -12.99 -13.82 -14.68
CA PHE A 108 -11.73 -14.26 -14.07
C PHE A 108 -10.87 -15.14 -15.00
N SER A 109 -11.33 -15.45 -16.21
CA SER A 109 -10.59 -16.27 -17.18
C SER A 109 -9.23 -15.67 -17.54
N HIS A 110 -9.09 -14.35 -17.45
CA HIS A 110 -7.83 -13.64 -17.70
C HIS A 110 -6.67 -14.07 -16.79
N ILE A 111 -6.96 -14.57 -15.57
CA ILE A 111 -5.93 -15.12 -14.68
C ILE A 111 -5.14 -16.24 -15.38
N HIS A 112 -5.82 -17.09 -16.16
CA HIS A 112 -5.17 -18.16 -16.91
C HIS A 112 -4.24 -17.62 -18.00
N ARG A 113 -4.62 -16.53 -18.67
CA ARG A 113 -3.79 -15.87 -19.68
C ARG A 113 -2.56 -15.23 -19.04
N ASP A 114 -2.75 -14.57 -17.91
CA ASP A 114 -1.69 -13.81 -17.26
C ASP A 114 -0.65 -14.76 -16.62
N LEU A 115 -1.08 -15.94 -16.15
CA LEU A 115 -0.19 -16.99 -15.64
C LEU A 115 0.29 -17.99 -16.71
N ALA A 116 -0.23 -17.92 -17.94
CA ALA A 116 0.14 -18.80 -19.06
C ALA A 116 1.66 -18.96 -19.29
N PRO A 117 2.51 -17.91 -19.13
CA PRO A 117 3.95 -18.02 -19.37
C PRO A 117 4.64 -19.10 -18.54
N TRP A 118 4.12 -19.39 -17.34
CA TRP A 118 4.74 -20.33 -16.40
C TRP A 118 4.01 -21.66 -16.27
N VAL A 119 2.96 -21.92 -17.07
CA VAL A 119 2.16 -23.15 -16.96
C VAL A 119 2.99 -24.42 -17.16
N LYS A 120 3.96 -24.39 -18.10
CA LYS A 120 4.80 -25.56 -18.41
C LYS A 120 6.06 -25.62 -17.55
N SER A 121 6.71 -24.49 -17.30
CA SER A 121 7.98 -24.43 -16.57
C SER A 121 7.81 -24.40 -15.05
N GLY A 122 6.63 -23.99 -14.56
CA GLY A 122 6.48 -23.49 -13.21
C GLY A 122 7.18 -22.14 -13.03
N ILE A 123 7.08 -21.62 -11.80
CA ILE A 123 7.82 -20.45 -11.32
C ILE A 123 8.94 -20.96 -10.41
N THR A 124 10.18 -20.63 -10.74
CA THR A 124 11.34 -21.01 -9.94
C THR A 124 11.67 -19.95 -8.89
N GLU A 125 12.37 -20.35 -7.82
CA GLU A 125 12.89 -19.42 -6.80
C GLU A 125 13.77 -18.34 -7.43
N ASN A 126 14.62 -18.70 -8.39
CA ASN A 126 15.46 -17.75 -9.11
C ASN A 126 14.64 -16.67 -9.83
N GLN A 127 13.53 -17.03 -10.47
CA GLN A 127 12.64 -16.06 -11.13
C GLN A 127 11.95 -15.14 -10.12
N VAL A 128 11.55 -15.66 -8.96
CA VAL A 128 10.98 -14.83 -7.87
C VAL A 128 12.04 -13.86 -7.35
N MET A 129 13.26 -14.33 -7.13
CA MET A 129 14.36 -13.50 -6.66
C MET A 129 14.81 -12.47 -7.70
N GLU A 130 14.71 -12.79 -8.99
CA GLU A 130 14.95 -11.82 -10.07
C GLU A 130 13.85 -10.76 -10.14
N ALA A 131 12.58 -11.14 -9.92
CA ALA A 131 11.45 -10.21 -9.86
C ALA A 131 11.62 -9.15 -8.75
N LYS A 132 12.43 -9.43 -7.72
CA LYS A 132 12.80 -8.46 -6.66
C LYS A 132 13.34 -7.14 -7.22
N ASN A 133 14.09 -7.18 -8.32
CA ASN A 133 14.68 -6.00 -8.94
C ASN A 133 13.64 -5.00 -9.46
N PHE A 134 12.38 -5.43 -9.54
CA PHE A 134 11.25 -4.66 -10.05
C PHE A 134 10.16 -4.45 -9.00
N ALA A 135 10.36 -4.93 -7.77
CA ALA A 135 9.35 -4.99 -6.73
C ALA A 135 9.52 -3.87 -5.70
N ALA A 136 8.42 -3.29 -5.26
CA ALA A 136 8.39 -2.40 -4.10
C ALA A 136 8.41 -3.17 -2.77
N PHE A 137 7.85 -4.39 -2.74
CA PHE A 137 7.85 -5.24 -1.55
C PHE A 137 7.62 -6.72 -1.90
N ARG A 138 8.02 -7.61 -0.98
CA ARG A 138 7.75 -9.05 -1.05
C ARG A 138 6.69 -9.44 -0.04
N ILE A 139 5.79 -10.33 -0.47
CA ILE A 139 4.80 -10.99 0.38
C ILE A 139 5.10 -12.47 0.41
N VAL A 140 5.13 -13.05 1.61
CA VAL A 140 5.13 -14.50 1.79
C VAL A 140 3.92 -14.88 2.61
N ILE A 141 3.10 -15.79 2.09
CA ILE A 141 2.08 -16.48 2.87
C ILE A 141 2.64 -17.84 3.20
N PHE A 142 2.76 -18.14 4.50
CA PHE A 142 3.25 -19.42 4.97
C PHE A 142 2.42 -19.89 6.15
N GLN A 143 1.82 -21.08 6.02
CA GLN A 143 0.94 -21.69 7.01
C GLN A 143 -0.19 -20.74 7.47
N GLY A 144 -0.78 -20.02 6.51
CA GLY A 144 -1.87 -19.07 6.76
C GLY A 144 -1.44 -17.77 7.46
N ARG A 145 -0.13 -17.50 7.57
CA ARG A 145 0.42 -16.24 8.10
C ARG A 145 1.00 -15.41 6.96
N LEU A 146 0.73 -14.11 7.01
CA LEU A 146 1.27 -13.13 6.08
C LEU A 146 2.57 -12.54 6.62
N TYR A 147 3.61 -12.55 5.82
CA TYR A 147 4.89 -11.91 6.06
C TYR A 147 5.13 -10.87 4.98
N LEU A 148 5.70 -9.73 5.36
CA LEU A 148 5.95 -8.60 4.49
C LEU A 148 7.40 -8.14 4.64
N ASP A 149 8.08 -7.95 3.51
CA ASP A 149 9.41 -7.35 3.45
C ASP A 149 9.40 -6.17 2.47
N PRO A 150 9.30 -4.92 2.96
CA PRO A 150 9.32 -3.74 2.11
C PRO A 150 10.71 -3.44 1.54
N TYR A 151 10.78 -3.02 0.28
CA TYR A 151 12.02 -2.57 -0.37
C TYR A 151 11.99 -1.06 -0.63
N TYR A 152 10.86 -0.56 -1.13
CA TYR A 152 10.64 0.83 -1.47
C TYR A 152 9.29 1.31 -0.93
N ALA A 153 9.15 2.62 -0.80
CA ALA A 153 7.87 3.24 -0.53
C ALA A 153 6.95 3.09 -1.75
N CYS A 154 5.65 3.12 -1.48
CA CYS A 154 4.63 3.20 -2.52
C CYS A 154 4.02 4.59 -2.56
N PHE A 155 3.50 4.98 -3.72
CA PHE A 155 2.75 6.23 -3.83
C PHE A 155 1.57 6.17 -2.86
N GLN A 156 1.48 7.14 -1.95
CA GLN A 156 0.39 7.26 -0.97
C GLN A 156 0.21 5.95 -0.14
N SER A 157 -1.02 5.62 0.27
CA SER A 157 -1.32 4.46 1.13
C SER A 157 -1.39 3.10 0.41
N ARG A 158 -0.98 3.01 -0.86
CA ARG A 158 -1.20 1.81 -1.71
C ARG A 158 -0.68 0.51 -1.10
N MET A 159 0.53 0.50 -0.53
CA MET A 159 1.06 -0.71 0.12
C MET A 159 0.16 -1.14 1.28
N MET A 160 -0.19 -0.21 2.17
CA MET A 160 -1.01 -0.51 3.35
C MET A 160 -2.37 -1.09 2.97
N VAL A 161 -3.02 -0.52 1.95
CA VAL A 161 -4.33 -0.98 1.47
C VAL A 161 -4.24 -2.34 0.77
N THR A 162 -3.19 -2.59 -0.01
CA THR A 162 -2.97 -3.90 -0.63
C THR A 162 -2.72 -5.00 0.40
N ILE A 163 -1.93 -4.71 1.43
CA ILE A 163 -1.70 -5.64 2.55
C ILE A 163 -3.00 -5.90 3.32
N TRP A 164 -3.84 -4.87 3.50
CA TRP A 164 -5.18 -5.05 4.07
C TRP A 164 -6.03 -6.03 3.24
N GLY A 165 -5.94 -5.98 1.91
CA GLY A 165 -6.58 -6.94 1.02
C GLY A 165 -6.14 -8.39 1.26
N PHE A 166 -4.83 -8.63 1.41
CA PHE A 166 -4.31 -9.96 1.75
C PHE A 166 -4.75 -10.44 3.13
N ILE A 167 -4.78 -9.56 4.13
CA ILE A 167 -5.28 -9.89 5.47
C ILE A 167 -6.76 -10.30 5.40
N GLN A 168 -7.58 -9.60 4.61
CA GLN A 168 -8.97 -9.97 4.41
C GLN A 168 -9.11 -11.31 3.67
N LEU A 169 -8.28 -11.57 2.66
CA LEU A 169 -8.25 -12.86 1.96
C LEU A 169 -8.01 -14.02 2.94
N LEU A 170 -6.99 -13.89 3.80
CA LEU A 170 -6.64 -14.92 4.80
C LEU A 170 -7.72 -15.11 5.86
N ARG A 171 -8.38 -14.02 6.30
CA ARG A 171 -9.50 -14.09 7.24
C ARG A 171 -10.74 -14.72 6.64
N LYS A 172 -11.03 -14.44 5.37
CA LYS A 172 -12.20 -14.96 4.67
C LYS A 172 -12.05 -16.42 4.29
N TYR A 173 -10.84 -16.86 3.94
CA TYR A 173 -10.55 -18.22 3.49
C TYR A 173 -9.45 -18.90 4.33
N PRO A 174 -9.65 -19.06 5.65
CA PRO A 174 -8.62 -19.56 6.54
C PRO A 174 -8.23 -21.00 6.17
N GLY A 175 -6.92 -21.22 5.99
CA GLY A 175 -6.37 -22.52 5.62
C GLY A 175 -6.60 -22.95 4.17
N MET A 176 -7.27 -22.13 3.35
CA MET A 176 -7.49 -22.38 1.92
C MET A 176 -6.50 -21.63 1.02
N VAL A 177 -5.96 -20.51 1.50
CA VAL A 177 -4.91 -19.78 0.78
C VAL A 177 -3.61 -20.60 0.88
N PRO A 178 -3.01 -21.00 -0.27
CA PRO A 178 -1.80 -21.80 -0.26
C PRO A 178 -0.60 -21.00 0.25
N ASP A 179 0.44 -21.74 0.63
CA ASP A 179 1.74 -21.12 0.84
C ASP A 179 2.23 -20.56 -0.50
N VAL A 180 2.63 -19.29 -0.52
CA VAL A 180 3.00 -18.59 -1.76
C VAL A 180 3.99 -17.47 -1.47
N ASP A 181 4.90 -17.25 -2.41
CA ASP A 181 5.92 -16.20 -2.38
C ASP A 181 5.75 -15.29 -3.59
N LEU A 182 5.60 -13.99 -3.33
CA LEU A 182 5.10 -13.00 -4.28
C LEU A 182 5.98 -11.74 -4.24
N MET A 183 6.40 -11.29 -5.41
CA MET A 183 6.97 -9.96 -5.60
C MET A 183 5.89 -9.01 -6.10
N PHE A 184 5.80 -7.82 -5.51
CA PHE A 184 4.75 -6.85 -5.82
C PHE A 184 5.34 -5.48 -6.11
N ASP A 185 4.88 -4.85 -7.18
CA ASP A 185 5.10 -3.42 -7.41
C ASP A 185 3.79 -2.64 -7.42
N CYS A 186 3.83 -1.48 -6.77
CA CYS A 186 2.65 -0.69 -6.43
C CYS A 186 2.45 0.55 -7.32
N MET A 187 3.14 0.61 -8.46
CA MET A 187 3.04 1.72 -9.43
C MET A 187 2.08 1.39 -10.58
N ASP A 188 1.59 2.42 -11.27
CA ASP A 188 0.46 2.32 -12.20
C ASP A 188 0.77 1.64 -13.53
N LYS A 189 1.97 1.86 -14.07
CA LYS A 189 2.32 1.41 -15.43
C LYS A 189 2.98 0.02 -15.37
N PRO A 190 2.61 -0.92 -16.26
CA PRO A 190 3.33 -2.18 -16.38
C PRO A 190 4.75 -1.95 -16.90
N ILE A 191 5.66 -2.86 -16.59
CA ILE A 191 7.10 -2.69 -16.86
C ILE A 191 7.78 -3.92 -17.45
N LEU A 192 7.15 -5.10 -17.40
CA LEU A 192 7.76 -6.33 -17.89
C LEU A 192 7.36 -6.61 -19.33
N ASN A 193 8.06 -5.96 -20.28
CA ASN A 193 7.79 -6.13 -21.71
C ASN A 193 7.98 -7.59 -22.16
N ARG A 194 7.00 -8.13 -22.88
CA ARG A 194 7.02 -9.52 -23.35
C ARG A 194 8.13 -9.82 -24.33
N THR A 195 8.46 -8.87 -25.19
CA THR A 195 9.49 -9.03 -26.22
C THR A 195 10.88 -9.11 -25.59
N GLU A 196 11.13 -8.31 -24.56
CA GLU A 196 12.41 -8.27 -23.86
C GLU A 196 12.61 -9.46 -22.92
N ARG A 197 11.53 -9.97 -22.33
CA ARG A 197 11.54 -11.02 -21.30
C ARG A 197 11.04 -12.38 -21.80
N GLN A 198 10.92 -12.57 -23.11
CA GLN A 198 10.32 -13.79 -23.68
C GLN A 198 11.01 -15.08 -23.22
N SER A 199 12.34 -15.06 -23.13
CA SER A 199 13.16 -16.22 -22.74
C SER A 199 13.17 -16.47 -21.23
N ASN A 200 12.89 -15.45 -20.43
CA ASN A 200 12.91 -15.53 -18.97
C ASN A 200 11.85 -14.59 -18.36
N PRO A 201 10.56 -14.99 -18.41
CA PRO A 201 9.50 -14.20 -17.80
C PRO A 201 9.61 -14.27 -16.27
N VAL A 202 9.53 -13.12 -15.60
CA VAL A 202 9.59 -13.02 -14.13
C VAL A 202 8.20 -12.70 -13.56
N PRO A 203 7.77 -13.35 -12.46
CA PRO A 203 6.43 -13.16 -11.89
C PRO A 203 6.38 -11.91 -10.99
N LEU A 204 5.86 -10.81 -11.51
CA LEU A 204 5.66 -9.58 -10.76
C LEU A 204 4.18 -9.23 -10.70
N PHE A 205 3.65 -9.05 -9.48
CA PHE A 205 2.28 -8.60 -9.26
C PHE A 205 2.21 -7.07 -9.32
N ARG A 206 1.18 -6.56 -9.99
CA ARG A 206 0.90 -5.12 -10.16
C ARG A 206 -0.60 -4.88 -10.24
N TYR A 207 -1.04 -3.64 -10.31
CA TYR A 207 -2.45 -3.30 -10.47
C TYR A 207 -2.92 -3.25 -11.92
N CYS A 208 -2.01 -2.99 -12.86
CA CYS A 208 -2.31 -2.89 -14.28
C CYS A 208 -1.37 -3.76 -15.11
N THR A 209 -1.86 -4.22 -16.27
CA THR A 209 -1.10 -4.92 -17.29
C THR A 209 -1.64 -4.58 -18.68
N THR A 210 -0.89 -4.91 -19.73
CA THR A 210 -1.38 -4.87 -21.12
C THR A 210 -1.05 -6.18 -21.83
N ARG A 211 -1.48 -6.33 -23.10
CA ARG A 211 -1.19 -7.53 -23.89
C ARG A 211 0.31 -7.71 -24.14
N GLU A 212 1.06 -6.62 -24.10
CA GLU A 212 2.49 -6.53 -24.36
C GLU A 212 3.34 -6.78 -23.11
N HIS A 213 2.73 -7.00 -21.94
CA HIS A 213 3.43 -7.13 -20.67
C HIS A 213 3.16 -8.47 -19.95
N PHE A 214 4.11 -8.91 -19.13
CA PHE A 214 4.01 -10.11 -18.29
C PHE A 214 3.53 -9.83 -16.86
N ASP A 215 3.39 -8.56 -16.48
CA ASP A 215 2.91 -8.17 -15.17
C ASP A 215 1.56 -8.84 -14.84
N ILE A 216 1.46 -9.42 -13.65
CA ILE A 216 0.31 -10.19 -13.18
C ILE A 216 -0.64 -9.22 -12.45
N PRO A 217 -1.84 -8.96 -12.99
CA PRO A 217 -2.76 -8.02 -12.36
C PRO A 217 -3.33 -8.60 -11.06
N PHE A 218 -3.27 -7.78 -10.02
CA PHE A 218 -3.92 -7.98 -8.73
C PHE A 218 -5.06 -6.96 -8.58
N PRO A 219 -6.15 -7.28 -7.85
CA PRO A 219 -7.19 -6.30 -7.58
C PRO A 219 -6.62 -4.99 -7.03
N ASP A 220 -6.97 -3.89 -7.70
CA ASP A 220 -6.47 -2.57 -7.37
C ASP A 220 -6.77 -2.17 -5.91
N TRP A 221 -5.89 -1.39 -5.29
CA TRP A 221 -6.06 -0.95 -3.90
C TRP A 221 -7.38 -0.18 -3.70
N SER A 222 -7.87 0.50 -4.73
CA SER A 222 -9.11 1.28 -4.70
C SER A 222 -10.37 0.45 -4.41
N PHE A 223 -10.35 -0.89 -4.54
CA PHE A 223 -11.45 -1.73 -4.07
C PHE A 223 -11.72 -1.56 -2.56
N TRP A 224 -10.68 -1.28 -1.79
CA TRP A 224 -10.75 -1.00 -0.36
C TRP A 224 -10.80 0.51 -0.04
N GLY A 225 -10.84 1.34 -1.07
CA GLY A 225 -10.90 2.79 -0.97
C GLY A 225 -9.57 3.48 -1.31
N TRP A 226 -9.66 4.80 -1.46
CA TRP A 226 -8.54 5.68 -1.70
C TRP A 226 -8.76 6.98 -0.92
N SER A 227 -8.32 6.95 0.33
CA SER A 227 -8.58 7.99 1.33
C SER A 227 -8.05 9.37 0.93
N GLU A 228 -6.92 9.40 0.24
CA GLU A 228 -6.23 10.61 -0.20
C GLU A 228 -7.04 11.42 -1.21
N ILE A 229 -8.02 10.80 -1.87
CA ILE A 229 -8.95 11.46 -2.79
C ILE A 229 -10.43 11.22 -2.45
N ASN A 230 -10.71 10.81 -1.20
CA ASN A 230 -12.06 10.57 -0.67
C ASN A 230 -12.91 9.56 -1.46
N ILE A 231 -12.28 8.56 -2.10
CA ILE A 231 -13.00 7.42 -2.67
C ILE A 231 -13.21 6.37 -1.57
N LYS A 232 -14.45 5.98 -1.36
CA LYS A 232 -14.82 4.99 -0.33
C LYS A 232 -14.50 3.57 -0.77
N PRO A 233 -14.45 2.59 0.15
CA PRO A 233 -14.42 1.19 -0.23
C PRO A 233 -15.56 0.86 -1.19
N TRP A 234 -15.31 -0.06 -2.13
CA TRP A 234 -16.27 -0.37 -3.20
C TRP A 234 -17.64 -0.81 -2.68
N SER A 235 -17.69 -1.46 -1.51
CA SER A 235 -18.92 -1.84 -0.82
C SER A 235 -19.82 -0.66 -0.43
N GLU A 236 -19.26 0.55 -0.32
CA GLU A 236 -19.98 1.78 0.00
C GLU A 236 -20.12 2.69 -1.22
N GLU A 237 -19.06 2.81 -2.03
CA GLU A 237 -19.02 3.66 -3.22
C GLU A 237 -20.04 3.19 -4.27
N PHE A 238 -20.15 1.87 -4.51
CA PHE A 238 -21.06 1.33 -5.50
C PHE A 238 -22.55 1.61 -5.18
N PRO A 239 -23.05 1.36 -3.95
CA PRO A 239 -24.40 1.78 -3.57
C PRO A 239 -24.65 3.29 -3.71
N ASP A 240 -23.66 4.13 -3.41
CA ASP A 240 -23.78 5.59 -3.54
C ASP A 240 -23.93 6.01 -5.00
N ILE A 241 -23.07 5.49 -5.89
CA ILE A 241 -23.20 5.67 -7.34
C ILE A 241 -24.56 5.19 -7.82
N LYS A 242 -25.06 4.04 -7.32
CA LYS A 242 -26.35 3.51 -7.72
C LYS A 242 -27.51 4.43 -7.33
N LYS A 243 -27.48 4.99 -6.12
CA LYS A 243 -28.45 6.00 -5.68
C LYS A 243 -28.40 7.25 -6.56
N GLY A 244 -27.21 7.78 -6.84
CA GLY A 244 -27.03 8.91 -7.76
C GLY A 244 -27.58 8.63 -9.17
N SER A 245 -27.36 7.42 -9.69
CA SER A 245 -27.89 6.96 -10.98
C SER A 245 -29.42 6.94 -11.00
N GLN A 246 -30.05 6.50 -9.91
CA GLN A 246 -31.51 6.39 -9.76
C GLN A 246 -32.21 7.72 -9.46
N ALA A 247 -31.50 8.73 -8.95
CA ALA A 247 -32.06 10.03 -8.63
C ALA A 247 -32.69 10.74 -9.85
N LYS A 248 -32.25 10.41 -11.08
CA LYS A 248 -32.78 10.99 -12.31
C LYS A 248 -32.94 9.93 -13.40
N ARG A 249 -34.14 9.80 -13.97
CA ARG A 249 -34.40 8.90 -15.12
C ARG A 249 -33.52 9.27 -16.31
N TRP A 250 -33.11 8.28 -17.10
CA TRP A 250 -32.24 8.47 -18.27
C TRP A 250 -32.68 9.62 -19.17
N ALA A 251 -33.95 9.66 -19.60
CA ALA A 251 -34.47 10.69 -20.49
C ALA A 251 -34.37 12.12 -19.92
N ALA A 252 -34.32 12.28 -18.60
CA ALA A 252 -34.20 13.57 -17.94
C ALA A 252 -32.73 13.97 -17.67
N LYS A 253 -31.76 13.06 -17.84
CA LYS A 253 -30.33 13.39 -17.71
C LYS A 253 -29.90 14.36 -18.82
N GLN A 254 -28.94 15.22 -18.52
CA GLN A 254 -28.40 16.19 -19.47
C GLN A 254 -27.78 15.43 -20.65
N PRO A 255 -28.18 15.70 -21.91
CA PRO A 255 -27.65 15.02 -23.08
C PRO A 255 -26.27 15.59 -23.43
N ARG A 256 -25.27 15.29 -22.60
CA ARG A 256 -23.91 15.77 -22.75
C ARG A 256 -22.92 14.67 -22.41
N ALA A 257 -21.95 14.48 -23.29
CA ALA A 257 -20.78 13.67 -23.00
C ALA A 257 -19.94 14.39 -21.92
N PHE A 258 -20.01 13.90 -20.68
CA PHE A 258 -19.37 14.53 -19.54
C PHE A 258 -18.08 13.82 -19.15
N TRP A 259 -17.03 14.60 -18.90
CA TRP A 259 -15.79 14.11 -18.29
C TRP A 259 -15.25 15.15 -17.32
N LYS A 260 -14.83 14.72 -16.13
CA LYS A 260 -14.06 15.52 -15.19
C LYS A 260 -12.88 14.67 -14.71
N GLY A 261 -11.67 15.18 -14.85
CA GLY A 261 -10.48 14.42 -14.44
C GLY A 261 -9.19 15.21 -14.53
N ASN A 262 -8.14 14.67 -13.92
CA ASN A 262 -6.81 15.27 -13.96
C ASN A 262 -6.10 14.92 -15.27
N PRO A 263 -5.76 15.90 -16.13
CA PRO A 263 -5.03 15.66 -17.37
C PRO A 263 -3.52 15.49 -17.15
N ASP A 264 -2.97 15.92 -16.00
CA ASP A 264 -1.53 15.98 -15.71
C ASP A 264 -0.95 14.64 -15.22
N VAL A 265 -1.43 13.55 -15.79
CA VAL A 265 -1.03 12.16 -15.43
C VAL A 265 -0.20 11.50 -16.54
N VAL A 266 0.50 12.32 -17.34
CA VAL A 266 1.32 11.87 -18.48
C VAL A 266 0.49 11.03 -19.46
N SER A 267 -0.68 11.55 -19.84
CA SER A 267 -1.59 10.94 -20.81
C SER A 267 -1.92 11.94 -21.92
N PRO A 268 -1.29 11.82 -23.12
CA PRO A 268 -1.58 12.71 -24.25
C PRO A 268 -3.06 12.75 -24.62
N VAL A 269 -3.73 11.59 -24.57
CA VAL A 269 -5.16 11.47 -24.86
C VAL A 269 -6.02 12.35 -23.93
N ARG A 270 -5.67 12.49 -22.65
CA ARG A 270 -6.41 13.39 -21.74
C ARG A 270 -6.20 14.86 -22.08
N LEU A 271 -5.00 15.24 -22.55
CA LEU A 271 -4.73 16.61 -23.00
C LEU A 271 -5.48 16.94 -24.29
N GLU A 272 -5.51 16.00 -25.24
CA GLU A 272 -6.29 16.12 -26.47
C GLU A 272 -7.79 16.20 -26.18
N LEU A 273 -8.29 15.40 -25.23
CA LEU A 273 -9.69 15.41 -24.81
C LEU A 273 -10.13 16.81 -24.35
N LEU A 274 -9.27 17.60 -23.69
CA LEU A 274 -9.60 18.96 -23.28
C LEU A 274 -9.95 19.88 -24.47
N GLN A 275 -9.35 19.64 -25.65
CA GLN A 275 -9.63 20.41 -26.86
C GLN A 275 -11.02 20.10 -27.44
N CYS A 276 -11.67 19.03 -26.98
CA CYS A 276 -13.01 18.65 -27.41
C CYS A 276 -14.12 19.28 -26.55
N ASN A 277 -13.80 20.22 -25.64
CA ASN A 277 -14.78 20.84 -24.74
C ASN A 277 -15.70 21.84 -25.48
N ASP A 278 -16.59 21.33 -26.33
CA ASP A 278 -17.54 22.12 -27.11
C ASP A 278 -18.95 21.53 -27.00
N SER A 279 -19.79 22.24 -26.24
CA SER A 279 -21.19 21.84 -26.03
C SER A 279 -22.08 22.01 -27.27
N ARG A 280 -21.71 22.87 -28.22
CA ARG A 280 -22.49 23.09 -29.45
C ARG A 280 -22.10 22.11 -30.54
N LYS A 281 -20.81 21.85 -30.71
CA LYS A 281 -20.28 20.97 -31.76
C LYS A 281 -20.40 19.49 -31.41
N TRP A 282 -20.02 19.13 -30.19
CA TRP A 282 -19.91 17.72 -29.77
C TRP A 282 -20.90 17.32 -28.67
N GLY A 283 -21.64 18.29 -28.12
CA GLY A 283 -22.42 18.07 -26.91
C GLY A 283 -21.54 17.67 -25.72
N ALA A 284 -20.26 18.03 -25.72
CA ALA A 284 -19.32 17.61 -24.68
C ALA A 284 -19.19 18.67 -23.58
N GLN A 285 -18.98 18.20 -22.35
CA GLN A 285 -18.62 19.02 -21.21
C GLN A 285 -17.43 18.36 -20.51
N ILE A 286 -16.26 18.96 -20.70
CA ILE A 286 -14.97 18.38 -20.31
C ILE A 286 -14.31 19.33 -19.33
N MET A 287 -14.10 18.87 -18.10
CA MET A 287 -13.62 19.67 -16.99
C MET A 287 -12.28 19.17 -16.49
N ARG A 288 -11.34 20.11 -16.31
CA ARG A 288 -10.09 19.83 -15.61
C ARG A 288 -10.40 19.65 -14.13
N GLN A 289 -9.92 18.55 -13.54
CA GLN A 289 -9.93 18.36 -12.10
C GLN A 289 -8.58 18.77 -11.52
N ASP A 290 -8.54 19.92 -10.86
CA ASP A 290 -7.38 20.36 -10.09
C ASP A 290 -7.35 19.61 -8.77
N TRP A 291 -6.39 18.69 -8.63
CA TRP A 291 -6.26 17.87 -7.43
C TRP A 291 -5.86 18.67 -6.18
N VAL A 292 -5.13 19.77 -6.34
CA VAL A 292 -4.74 20.62 -5.20
C VAL A 292 -5.96 21.33 -4.66
N GLN A 293 -6.80 21.89 -5.55
CA GLN A 293 -8.05 22.52 -5.15
C GLN A 293 -9.03 21.49 -4.56
N GLU A 294 -9.25 20.38 -5.25
CA GLU A 294 -10.20 19.35 -4.80
C GLU A 294 -9.80 18.74 -3.46
N ALA A 295 -8.50 18.57 -3.18
CA ALA A 295 -8.02 18.12 -1.88
C ALA A 295 -8.40 19.10 -0.75
N ARG A 296 -8.34 20.42 -1.00
CA ARG A 296 -8.76 21.44 -0.02
C ARG A 296 -10.27 21.41 0.23
N GLU A 297 -11.04 21.05 -0.80
CA GLU A 297 -12.50 20.98 -0.76
C GLU A 297 -13.03 19.57 -0.39
N GLY A 298 -12.14 18.62 -0.08
CA GLY A 298 -12.51 17.25 0.28
C GLY A 298 -13.10 16.42 -0.86
N PHE A 299 -12.83 16.78 -2.12
CA PHE A 299 -13.33 16.12 -3.34
C PHE A 299 -14.87 16.07 -3.45
N GLU A 300 -15.58 16.92 -2.72
CA GLU A 300 -17.05 16.97 -2.71
C GLU A 300 -17.63 17.24 -4.11
N ALA A 301 -16.98 18.12 -4.88
CA ALA A 301 -17.33 18.44 -6.27
C ALA A 301 -16.95 17.33 -7.28
N SER A 302 -16.22 16.30 -6.84
CA SER A 302 -15.75 15.18 -7.67
C SER A 302 -16.36 13.84 -7.29
N LYS A 303 -17.34 13.81 -6.37
CA LYS A 303 -18.11 12.60 -6.04
C LYS A 303 -18.69 11.94 -7.28
N LEU A 304 -18.46 10.63 -7.43
CA LEU A 304 -18.89 9.87 -8.60
C LEU A 304 -20.41 9.81 -8.74
N SER A 305 -21.12 9.72 -7.61
CA SER A 305 -22.60 9.74 -7.57
C SER A 305 -23.21 11.04 -8.13
N ASN A 306 -22.52 12.19 -7.98
CA ASN A 306 -22.96 13.47 -8.53
C ASN A 306 -22.80 13.56 -10.06
N GLN A 307 -21.93 12.72 -10.65
CA GLN A 307 -21.72 12.68 -12.11
C GLN A 307 -22.84 11.94 -12.85
N CYS A 308 -23.76 11.29 -12.14
CA CYS A 308 -24.86 10.53 -12.72
C CYS A 308 -25.97 11.39 -13.35
N THR A 309 -25.78 12.71 -13.49
CA THR A 309 -26.77 13.65 -14.04
C THR A 309 -26.67 13.86 -15.56
N TYR A 310 -25.64 13.28 -16.20
CA TYR A 310 -25.34 13.33 -17.63
C TYR A 310 -25.64 12.00 -18.33
N ARG A 311 -25.90 12.04 -19.64
CA ARG A 311 -26.08 10.90 -20.54
C ARG A 311 -25.44 11.16 -21.89
#